data_AF-A0A410V4E7-F1
#
_entry.id   AF-A0A410V4E7-F1
#
_cell.length_a   1.000
_cell.length_b   1.000
_cell.length_c   1.000
_cell.angle_alpha   90.00
_cell.angle_beta   90.00
_cell.angle_gamma   90.00
#
_symmetry.space_group_name_H-M   'P 1'
#
loop_
_entity.id
_entity.type
_entity.pdbx_description
1 polymer ?
#
loop_
_entity_poly.entity_id
_entity_poly.type
_entity_poly.pdbx_seq_one_letter_code
_entity_poly.pdbx_strand_id
1 'polypeptide(L)' 'MPFENVSDHFIIHMYEAIRDDVHAEAAAGVRLLSGPAKERAEQLRQEIERRGLFYKPIEWPAKV' A
#
# COMPACT_ATOMS: atom_id res chain seq x y z
N MET A 1 18.99 -1.69 -3.03
CA MET A 1 17.54 -1.99 -2.87
C MET A 1 16.72 -0.71 -3.05
N PRO A 2 15.51 -0.72 -3.63
CA PRO A 2 14.75 0.50 -3.99
C PRO A 2 14.40 1.44 -2.82
N PHE A 3 14.60 1.01 -1.56
CA PHE A 3 14.23 1.76 -0.36
C PHE A 3 15.39 2.06 0.59
N GLU A 4 16.65 1.76 0.23
CA GLU A 4 17.81 1.86 1.14
C GLU A 4 17.97 3.21 1.86
N ASN A 5 17.60 4.31 1.21
CA ASN A 5 17.72 5.67 1.77
C ASN A 5 16.37 6.31 2.11
N VAL A 6 15.29 5.52 2.13
CA VAL A 6 13.95 6.00 2.44
C VAL A 6 13.67 5.77 3.92
N SER A 7 13.17 6.78 4.62
CA SER A 7 12.86 6.66 6.04
C SER A 7 11.66 5.73 6.29
N ASP A 8 11.64 5.08 7.45
CA ASP A 8 10.54 4.21 7.89
C ASP A 8 9.20 4.93 7.84
N HIS A 9 9.18 6.17 8.35
CA HIS A 9 8.02 7.06 8.32
C HIS A 9 7.48 7.28 6.91
N PHE A 10 8.36 7.52 5.94
CA PHE A 10 7.93 7.76 4.56
C PHE A 10 7.42 6.49 3.88
N ILE A 11 8.01 5.33 4.18
CA ILE A 11 7.53 4.04 3.65
C ILE A 11 6.13 3.73 4.19
N ILE A 12 5.93 3.89 5.50
CA ILE A 12 4.62 3.70 6.14
C ILE A 12 3.61 4.66 5.53
N HIS A 13 3.93 5.95 5.42
CA HIS A 13 3.00 6.92 4.86
C HIS A 13 2.62 6.64 3.41
N MET A 14 3.55 6.21 2.57
CA MET A 14 3.20 5.82 1.20
C MET A 14 2.27 4.60 1.17
N TYR A 15 2.51 3.62 2.04
CA TYR A 15 1.66 2.44 2.13
C TYR A 15 0.25 2.82 2.63
N GLU A 16 0.16 3.67 3.64
CA GLU A 16 -1.10 4.20 4.18
C GLU A 16 -1.86 5.04 3.14
N ALA A 17 -1.18 5.85 2.35
CA ALA A 17 -1.82 6.62 1.28
C ALA A 17 -2.50 5.69 0.26
N ILE A 18 -1.81 4.63 -0.18
CA ILE A 18 -2.42 3.64 -1.09
C ILE A 18 -3.60 2.93 -0.41
N ARG A 19 -3.50 2.65 0.89
CA ARG A 19 -4.61 2.05 1.66
C ARG A 19 -5.84 2.95 1.68
N ASP A 20 -5.66 4.24 1.93
CA ASP A 20 -6.75 5.22 1.98
C ASP A 20 -7.39 5.39 0.60
N ASP A 21 -6.59 5.42 -0.48
CA ASP A 21 -7.10 5.45 -1.84
C ASP A 21 -7.95 4.21 -2.17
N VAL A 22 -7.50 3.00 -1.79
CA VAL A 22 -8.28 1.75 -1.97
C VAL A 22 -9.60 1.82 -1.21
N HIS A 23 -9.58 2.31 0.03
CA HIS A 23 -10.78 2.44 0.84
C HIS A 23 -11.76 3.45 0.25
N ALA A 24 -11.26 4.58 -0.25
CA ALA A 24 -12.07 5.61 -0.90
C ALA A 24 -12.74 5.07 -2.17
N GLU A 25 -11.99 4.34 -3.01
CA GLU A 25 -12.54 3.70 -4.20
C GLU A 25 -13.63 2.67 -3.88
N ALA A 26 -13.36 1.81 -2.89
CA ALA A 26 -14.33 0.81 -2.45
C ALA A 26 -15.62 1.47 -1.93
N ALA A 27 -15.51 2.55 -1.15
CA ALA A 27 -16.65 3.32 -0.66
C ALA A 27 -17.43 4.01 -1.78
N ALA A 28 -16.74 4.49 -2.82
CA ALA A 28 -17.35 5.10 -3.99
C ALA A 28 -17.90 4.08 -5.01
N GLY A 29 -17.66 2.78 -4.82
CA GLY A 29 -18.06 1.72 -5.75
C GLY A 29 -17.31 1.77 -7.09
N VAL A 30 -16.15 2.43 -7.13
CA VAL A 30 -15.27 2.50 -8.31
C VAL A 30 -14.04 1.64 -8.09
N ARG A 31 -13.32 1.30 -9.17
CA ARG A 31 -12.08 0.53 -9.10
C ARG A 31 -11.05 1.09 -10.05
N LEU A 32 -10.37 2.16 -9.63
CA LEU A 32 -9.40 2.88 -10.46
C LEU A 32 -7.96 2.44 -10.16
N LEU A 33 -7.68 1.91 -8.96
CA LEU A 33 -6.37 1.36 -8.62
C LEU A 33 -6.12 0.05 -9.37
N SER A 34 -5.23 0.16 -10.35
CA SER A 34 -4.82 -0.88 -11.28
C SER A 34 -3.66 -1.74 -10.74
N GLY A 35 -3.22 -2.74 -11.53
CA GLY A 35 -2.09 -3.61 -11.20
C GLY A 35 -0.84 -2.90 -10.66
N PRO A 36 -0.40 -1.76 -11.25
CA PRO A 36 0.75 -1.00 -10.74
C PRO A 36 0.61 -0.52 -9.29
N ALA A 37 -0.59 -0.14 -8.84
CA ALA A 37 -0.81 0.29 -7.46
C ALA A 37 -0.69 -0.90 -6.48
N LYS A 38 -1.17 -2.08 -6.90
CA LYS A 38 -1.01 -3.33 -6.14
C LYS A 38 0.44 -3.75 -6.03
N GLU A 39 1.18 -3.72 -7.15
CA GLU A 39 2.61 -4.01 -7.17
C GLU A 39 3.39 -3.05 -6.28
N ARG A 40 3.07 -1.75 -6.34
CA ARG A 40 3.71 -0.74 -5.50
C ARG A 40 3.43 -0.98 -4.02
N ALA A 41 2.18 -1.24 -3.65
CA ALA A 41 1.80 -1.56 -2.28
C ALA A 41 2.50 -2.82 -1.76
N GLU A 42 2.67 -3.84 -2.61
CA GLU A 42 3.35 -5.07 -2.26
C GLU A 42 4.84 -4.86 -1.99
N GLN A 43 5.52 -4.07 -2.83
CA GLN A 43 6.93 -3.69 -2.59
C GLN A 43 7.10 -2.94 -1.26
N LEU A 44 6.16 -2.05 -0.94
CA LEU A 44 6.16 -1.32 0.33
C LEU A 44 5.90 -2.25 1.51
N ARG A 45 4.92 -3.16 1.39
CA ARG A 45 4.61 -4.16 2.42
C ARG A 45 5.83 -5.01 2.76
N GLN A 46 6.52 -5.53 1.74
CA GLN A 46 7.72 -6.33 1.91
C GLN A 46 8.83 -5.56 2.63
N GLU A 47 9.00 -4.28 2.30
CA GLU A 47 10.01 -3.46 2.95
C GLU A 47 9.66 -3.13 4.41
N ILE A 48 8.39 -2.85 4.70
CA ILE A 48 7.86 -2.65 6.06
C ILE A 48 8.12 -3.91 6.90
N GLU A 49 7.80 -5.09 6.37
CA GLU A 49 8.04 -6.38 7.03
C GLU A 49 9.52 -6.66 7.25
N ARG A 50 10.35 -6.39 6.24
CA ARG A 50 11.81 -6.54 6.32
C ARG A 50 12.41 -5.68 7.44
N ARG A 51 11.84 -4.50 7.70
CA ARG A 51 12.27 -3.58 8.76
C ARG A 51 11.60 -3.84 10.12
N GLY A 52 10.66 -4.77 10.20
CA GLY A 52 9.91 -5.07 11.43
C GLY A 52 8.96 -3.96 11.86
N LEU A 53 8.47 -3.16 10.91
CA LEU A 53 7.60 -2.03 11.17
C LEU A 53 6.14 -2.47 11.27
N PHE A 54 5.37 -1.79 12.12
CA PHE A 54 3.94 -2.01 12.23
C PHE A 54 3.20 -1.34 11.07
N TYR A 55 2.19 -2.02 10.52
CA TYR A 55 1.29 -1.49 9.50
C TYR A 55 -0.09 -2.12 9.59
N LYS A 56 -1.10 -1.44 9.02
CA LYS A 56 -2.44 -1.99 8.84
C LYS A 56 -2.59 -2.51 7.41
N PRO A 57 -2.89 -3.79 7.17
CA PRO A 57 -3.02 -4.33 5.82
C PRO A 57 -4.05 -3.58 4.96
N ILE A 58 -3.80 -3.54 3.64
CA ILE A 58 -4.76 -3.04 2.65
C ILE A 58 -5.78 -4.14 2.35
N GLU A 59 -7.06 -3.82 2.53
CA GLU A 59 -8.18 -4.68 2.15
C GLU A 59 -8.52 -4.47 0.68
N TRP A 60 -7.99 -5.34 -0.18
CA TRP A 60 -8.28 -5.27 -1.60
C TRP A 60 -9.70 -5.77 -1.89
N PRO A 61 -10.56 -4.99 -2.58
CA PRO A 61 -11.87 -5.47 -2.97
C PRO A 61 -11.73 -6.70 -3.88
N ALA A 62 -12.57 -7.72 -3.68
CA ALA A 62 -12.55 -8.94 -4.49
C ALA A 62 -12.76 -8.62 -5.98
N LYS A 63 -12.16 -9.41 -6.88
CA LYS A 63 -12.60 -9.39 -8.29
C LYS A 63 -14.00 -9.99 -8.33
N VAL A 64 -15.02 -9.15 -8.52
CA VAL A 64 -16.28 -9.57 -9.14
C VAL A 64 -16.04 -10.01 -10.57
#